data_AF-A0A9E6AXK2-F1
#
_entry.id   AF-A0A9E6AXK2-F1
#
_cell.length_a   1.000
_cell.length_b   1.000
_cell.length_c   1.000
_cell.angle_alpha   90.00
_cell.angle_beta   90.00
_cell.angle_gamma   90.00
#
_symmetry.space_group_name_H-M   'P 1'
#
loop_
_entity.id
_entity.type
_entity.pdbx_description
1 polymer ?
#
loop_
_entity_poly.entity_id
_entity_poly.type
_entity_poly.pdbx_seq_one_letter_code
_entity_poly.pdbx_strand_id
1 'polypeptide(L)'
;MPANTNTTKTAQTGKLTQAGYPVRPRAEFYTPHWVTEECLLPHISPARHILEPAVGDGGIKKVLEAYGHEVMGIDIHPDPSVDLQMSFLDFTNPDNIKFDIISNPPYFKPHNIDRKFILHALELTKPHSGMVAMLLPVAYDCGDTRRDIFETENTFKHQIVLTRRISWSNVPVAIDKKGKPVGAAKNHAWYIWQHGNNEQSSKLYAPVNNAHHHPSLNSYAEDEAKRKAEAARIFLEMAVVS
;
A
#
# COMPACT_ATOMS: atom_id res chain seq x y z
N MET A 1 -25.84 -42.59 -29.42
CA MET A 1 -24.42 -42.41 -29.04
C MET A 1 -23.97 -41.05 -29.56
N PRO A 2 -23.99 -39.97 -28.77
CA PRO A 2 -23.41 -38.70 -29.21
C PRO A 2 -21.90 -38.67 -28.91
N ALA A 3 -21.14 -38.13 -29.86
CA ALA A 3 -19.70 -38.03 -29.86
C ALA A 3 -19.19 -37.07 -28.76
N ASN A 4 -18.16 -37.53 -28.05
CA ASN A 4 -17.49 -36.84 -26.96
C ASN A 4 -16.50 -35.81 -27.53
N THR A 5 -16.84 -34.52 -27.48
CA THR A 5 -15.91 -33.44 -27.84
C THR A 5 -15.07 -33.06 -26.62
N ASN A 6 -13.94 -33.73 -26.44
CA ASN A 6 -12.89 -33.29 -25.53
C ASN A 6 -12.19 -32.06 -26.13
N THR A 7 -12.62 -30.87 -25.76
CA THR A 7 -11.90 -29.62 -26.03
C THR A 7 -10.82 -29.47 -24.96
N THR A 8 -9.61 -29.93 -25.27
CA THR A 8 -8.42 -29.70 -24.45
C THR A 8 -8.13 -28.20 -24.43
N LYS A 9 -8.42 -27.53 -23.32
CA LYS A 9 -7.97 -26.15 -23.06
C LYS A 9 -6.45 -26.14 -23.04
N THR A 10 -5.84 -25.62 -24.10
CA THR A 10 -4.41 -25.30 -24.16
C THR A 10 -4.10 -24.23 -23.11
N ALA A 11 -3.38 -24.61 -22.05
CA ALA A 11 -2.85 -23.68 -21.07
C ALA A 11 -1.83 -22.76 -21.76
N GLN A 12 -2.08 -21.45 -21.74
CA GLN A 12 -1.13 -20.46 -22.22
C GLN A 12 0.12 -20.49 -21.32
N THR A 13 1.25 -20.91 -21.89
CA THR A 13 2.56 -20.92 -21.22
C THR A 13 3.11 -19.51 -21.10
N GLY A 14 2.91 -18.87 -19.94
CA GLY A 14 3.58 -17.61 -19.61
C GLY A 14 5.10 -17.81 -19.53
N LYS A 15 5.88 -16.84 -20.04
CA LYS A 15 7.35 -16.84 -19.88
C LYS A 15 7.70 -16.98 -18.41
N LEU A 16 8.75 -17.72 -18.06
CA LEU A 16 9.27 -17.82 -16.68
C LEU A 16 10.57 -17.02 -16.55
N THR A 17 10.84 -16.46 -15.37
CA THR A 17 12.12 -15.89 -14.96
C THR A 17 13.16 -16.99 -14.82
N GLN A 18 14.45 -16.63 -14.73
CA GLN A 18 15.55 -17.59 -14.52
C GLN A 18 15.39 -18.44 -13.24
N ALA A 19 14.57 -18.00 -12.29
CA ALA A 19 14.21 -18.73 -11.08
C ALA A 19 12.87 -19.50 -11.17
N GLY A 20 12.29 -19.64 -12.36
CA GLY A 20 11.09 -20.46 -12.60
C GLY A 20 9.75 -19.76 -12.34
N TYR A 21 9.71 -18.44 -12.18
CA TYR A 21 8.47 -17.68 -11.90
C TYR A 21 7.84 -17.06 -13.14
N PRO A 22 6.52 -16.99 -13.30
CA PRO A 22 5.89 -16.24 -14.38
C PRO A 22 6.46 -14.82 -14.50
N VAL A 23 6.91 -14.45 -15.71
CA VAL A 23 7.26 -13.10 -16.12
C VAL A 23 5.98 -12.29 -16.07
N ARG A 24 5.94 -11.31 -15.17
CA ARG A 24 4.73 -10.58 -14.81
C ARG A 24 4.56 -9.41 -15.78
N PRO A 25 3.49 -9.37 -16.60
CA PRO A 25 3.30 -8.31 -17.59
C PRO A 25 3.04 -6.95 -16.94
N ARG A 26 2.43 -6.95 -15.76
CA ARG A 26 2.13 -5.77 -14.94
C ARG A 26 2.43 -6.15 -13.51
N ALA A 27 3.36 -5.44 -12.90
CA ALA A 27 3.83 -5.75 -11.57
C ALA A 27 3.05 -4.91 -10.54
N GLU A 28 1.74 -5.03 -10.63
CA GLU A 28 0.79 -4.50 -9.67
C GLU A 28 0.81 -5.43 -8.45
N PHE A 29 1.16 -4.92 -7.28
CA PHE A 29 1.26 -5.71 -6.04
C PHE A 29 0.24 -5.18 -5.05
N TYR A 30 -0.97 -5.74 -5.05
CA TYR A 30 -2.04 -5.26 -4.18
C TYR A 30 -1.79 -5.66 -2.74
N THR A 31 -1.76 -4.66 -1.86
CA THR A 31 -1.35 -4.78 -0.46
C THR A 31 -2.46 -5.43 0.36
N PRO A 32 -2.23 -6.61 0.97
CA PRO A 32 -3.21 -7.23 1.86
C PRO A 32 -3.44 -6.38 3.12
N HIS A 33 -4.68 -6.33 3.61
CA HIS A 33 -5.07 -5.43 4.71
C HIS A 33 -4.20 -5.54 5.98
N TRP A 34 -3.83 -6.77 6.39
CA TRP A 34 -3.01 -7.01 7.59
C TRP A 34 -1.65 -6.30 7.56
N VAL A 35 -1.12 -6.00 6.36
CA VAL A 35 0.14 -5.27 6.20
C VAL A 35 0.02 -3.83 6.70
N THR A 36 -1.14 -3.21 6.56
CA THR A 36 -1.41 -1.87 7.09
C THR A 36 -1.94 -1.97 8.51
N GLU A 37 -2.97 -2.78 8.72
CA GLU A 37 -3.73 -2.89 9.96
C GLU A 37 -2.88 -3.42 11.12
N GLU A 38 -2.19 -4.55 10.94
CA GLU A 38 -1.43 -5.20 12.02
C GLU A 38 0.03 -4.75 12.08
N CYS A 39 0.56 -4.13 11.00
CA CYS A 39 1.99 -3.83 10.90
C CYS A 39 2.37 -2.37 10.81
N LEU A 40 1.50 -1.48 10.33
CA LEU A 40 1.80 -0.06 10.26
C LEU A 40 1.15 0.70 11.41
N LEU A 41 -0.19 0.62 11.50
CA LEU A 41 -0.99 1.40 12.43
C LEU A 41 -0.63 1.23 13.92
N PRO A 42 -0.14 0.08 14.42
CA PRO A 42 0.30 -0.03 15.81
C PRO A 42 1.55 0.81 16.15
N HIS A 43 2.27 1.31 15.15
CA HIS A 43 3.56 1.99 15.34
C HIS A 43 3.54 3.48 14.99
N ILE A 44 2.45 3.98 14.39
CA ILE A 44 2.34 5.37 13.93
C ILE A 44 0.98 5.95 14.30
N SER A 45 0.86 7.28 14.21
CA SER A 45 -0.41 7.99 14.37
C SER A 45 -0.57 8.91 13.16
N PRO A 46 -1.16 8.43 12.05
CA PRO A 46 -1.30 9.22 10.83
C PRO A 46 -2.18 10.45 11.06
N ALA A 47 -1.95 11.49 10.25
CA ALA A 47 -2.83 12.65 10.15
C ALA A 47 -4.25 12.27 9.70
N ARG A 48 -5.21 13.18 9.91
CA ARG A 48 -6.60 13.00 9.44
C ARG A 48 -6.67 12.80 7.92
N HIS A 49 -5.93 13.63 7.17
CA HIS A 49 -5.89 13.54 5.71
C HIS A 49 -4.64 12.76 5.28
N ILE A 50 -4.83 11.83 4.34
CA ILE A 50 -3.77 10.99 3.82
C ILE A 50 -3.85 10.99 2.28
N LEU A 51 -2.69 11.07 1.65
CA LEU A 51 -2.54 10.83 0.22
C LEU A 51 -1.92 9.44 0.01
N GLU A 52 -2.56 8.59 -0.78
CA GLU A 52 -2.02 7.30 -1.22
C GLU A 52 -1.70 7.35 -2.73
N PRO A 53 -0.43 7.58 -3.10
CA PRO A 53 0.04 7.35 -4.46
C PRO A 53 0.06 5.87 -4.82
N ALA A 54 -0.08 5.56 -6.12
CA ALA A 54 -0.11 4.18 -6.61
C ALA A 54 -1.13 3.31 -5.87
N VAL A 55 -2.34 3.86 -5.68
CA VAL A 55 -3.40 3.27 -4.83
C VAL A 55 -3.86 1.90 -5.31
N GLY A 56 -3.72 1.57 -6.60
CA GLY A 56 -4.15 0.28 -7.15
C GLY A 56 -5.61 -0.05 -6.79
N ASP A 57 -5.82 -1.21 -6.16
CA ASP A 57 -7.14 -1.66 -5.70
C ASP A 57 -7.58 -1.09 -4.34
N GLY A 58 -6.85 -0.12 -3.79
CA GLY A 58 -7.16 0.55 -2.54
C GLY A 58 -6.94 -0.29 -1.29
N GLY A 59 -6.12 -1.35 -1.33
CA GLY A 59 -5.87 -2.21 -0.17
C GLY A 59 -5.35 -1.47 1.08
N ILE A 60 -4.57 -0.39 0.93
CA ILE A 60 -4.15 0.47 2.05
C ILE A 60 -5.26 1.48 2.36
N LYS A 61 -5.78 2.19 1.35
CA LYS A 61 -6.85 3.19 1.44
C LYS A 61 -8.04 2.70 2.27
N LYS A 62 -8.59 1.53 1.93
CA LYS A 62 -9.75 0.94 2.61
C LYS A 62 -9.49 0.70 4.10
N VAL A 63 -8.28 0.28 4.47
CA VAL A 63 -7.90 0.10 5.88
C VAL A 63 -7.85 1.46 6.59
N LEU A 64 -7.18 2.44 6.00
CA LEU A 64 -7.04 3.78 6.58
C LEU A 64 -8.41 4.47 6.76
N GLU A 65 -9.30 4.37 5.77
CA GLU A 65 -10.67 4.87 5.85
C GLU A 65 -11.49 4.15 6.94
N ALA A 66 -11.33 2.83 7.10
CA ALA A 66 -11.98 2.07 8.16
C ALA A 66 -11.53 2.49 9.57
N TYR A 67 -10.34 3.08 9.68
CA TYR A 67 -9.77 3.65 10.90
C TYR A 67 -10.07 5.17 11.07
N GLY A 68 -10.91 5.75 10.19
CA GLY A 68 -11.42 7.11 10.34
C GLY A 68 -10.58 8.20 9.67
N HIS A 69 -9.62 7.82 8.82
CA HIS A 69 -8.85 8.77 8.02
C HIS A 69 -9.60 9.13 6.72
N GLU A 70 -9.35 10.34 6.21
CA GLU A 70 -9.80 10.78 4.89
C GLU A 70 -8.66 10.57 3.89
N VAL A 71 -8.85 9.67 2.92
CA VAL A 71 -7.77 9.21 2.05
C VAL A 71 -8.06 9.58 0.59
N MET A 72 -7.12 10.30 -0.03
CA MET A 72 -7.10 10.55 -1.47
C MET A 72 -6.18 9.55 -2.16
N GLY A 73 -6.70 8.74 -3.08
CA GLY A 73 -5.97 7.77 -3.88
C GLY A 73 -5.63 8.32 -5.27
N ILE A 74 -4.35 8.25 -5.64
CA ILE A 74 -3.84 8.62 -6.98
C ILE A 74 -3.25 7.41 -7.66
N ASP A 75 -3.61 7.16 -8.92
CA ASP A 75 -2.96 6.16 -9.76
C ASP A 75 -2.98 6.59 -11.23
N ILE A 76 -2.03 6.08 -12.02
CA ILE A 76 -2.01 6.27 -13.47
C ILE A 76 -3.04 5.37 -14.17
N HIS A 77 -3.42 4.28 -13.52
CA HIS A 77 -4.40 3.31 -14.00
C HIS A 77 -5.75 3.53 -13.30
N PRO A 78 -6.88 3.41 -14.02
CA PRO A 78 -8.19 3.56 -13.41
C PRO A 78 -8.55 2.32 -12.56
N ASP A 79 -9.13 2.56 -11.38
CA ASP A 79 -9.76 1.59 -10.48
C ASP A 79 -10.85 2.31 -9.68
N PRO A 80 -11.93 1.64 -9.20
CA PRO A 80 -12.91 2.28 -8.32
C PRO A 80 -12.32 2.95 -7.06
N SER A 81 -11.11 2.58 -6.65
CA SER A 81 -10.41 3.15 -5.49
C SER A 81 -9.62 4.43 -5.81
N VAL A 82 -9.47 4.78 -7.10
CA VAL A 82 -8.71 5.93 -7.59
C VAL A 82 -9.60 7.18 -7.64
N ASP A 83 -9.30 8.17 -6.82
CA ASP A 83 -10.03 9.45 -6.81
C ASP A 83 -9.52 10.40 -7.90
N LEU A 84 -8.21 10.32 -8.20
CA LEU A 84 -7.56 11.16 -9.20
C LEU A 84 -6.63 10.33 -10.07
N GLN A 85 -6.99 10.19 -11.35
CA GLN A 85 -6.18 9.45 -12.31
C GLN A 85 -5.06 10.34 -12.87
N MET A 86 -3.85 10.22 -12.31
CA MET A 86 -2.66 10.92 -12.81
C MET A 86 -1.37 10.28 -12.32
N SER A 87 -0.24 10.73 -12.88
CA SER A 87 1.08 10.40 -12.35
C SER A 87 1.34 11.17 -11.05
N PHE A 88 1.66 10.46 -9.98
CA PHE A 88 2.01 11.08 -8.69
C PHE A 88 3.22 12.00 -8.80
N LEU A 89 4.18 11.72 -9.69
CA LEU A 89 5.34 12.58 -9.88
C LEU A 89 4.99 13.95 -10.47
N ASP A 90 3.78 14.09 -11.05
CA ASP A 90 3.24 15.35 -11.56
C ASP A 90 2.24 15.99 -10.59
N PHE A 91 1.93 15.34 -9.45
CA PHE A 91 1.04 15.87 -8.44
C PHE A 91 1.70 17.05 -7.71
N THR A 92 0.91 18.09 -7.45
CA THR A 92 1.35 19.30 -6.72
C THR A 92 0.36 19.62 -5.60
N ASN A 93 0.81 20.36 -4.58
CA ASN A 93 0.00 20.79 -3.44
C ASN A 93 -0.02 22.33 -3.32
N PRO A 94 -0.58 23.07 -4.30
CA PRO A 94 -0.52 24.54 -4.33
C PRO A 94 -1.27 25.18 -3.16
N ASP A 95 -2.32 24.53 -2.67
CA ASP A 95 -3.14 25.01 -1.54
C ASP A 95 -2.53 24.68 -0.16
N ASN A 96 -1.35 24.06 -0.14
CA ASN A 96 -0.62 23.68 1.06
C ASN A 96 -1.50 22.87 2.05
N ILE A 97 -2.28 21.93 1.52
CA ILE A 97 -3.12 21.04 2.30
C ILE A 97 -2.21 20.15 3.14
N LYS A 98 -2.55 19.99 4.42
CA LYS A 98 -1.78 19.14 5.35
C LYS A 98 -2.24 17.70 5.24
N PHE A 99 -1.32 16.80 4.91
CA PHE A 99 -1.56 15.37 4.85
C PHE A 99 -0.28 14.58 5.11
N ASP A 100 -0.46 13.32 5.49
CA ASP A 100 0.59 12.30 5.42
C ASP A 100 0.54 11.55 4.10
N ILE A 101 1.63 10.91 3.70
CA ILE A 101 1.68 10.04 2.53
C ILE A 101 1.95 8.61 2.97
N ILE A 102 1.07 7.66 2.61
CA ILE A 102 1.23 6.24 2.93
C ILE A 102 0.99 5.43 1.66
N SER A 103 1.94 4.59 1.24
CA SER A 103 1.82 3.86 -0.02
C SER A 103 2.70 2.59 -0.10
N ASN A 104 2.34 1.70 -1.04
CA ASN A 104 3.19 0.66 -1.58
C ASN A 104 3.63 1.06 -3.01
N PRO A 105 4.70 1.87 -3.16
CA PRO A 105 5.04 2.44 -4.46
C PRO A 105 5.58 1.36 -5.42
N PRO A 106 5.50 1.59 -6.75
CA PRO A 106 6.21 0.74 -7.69
C PRO A 106 7.73 0.80 -7.41
N TYR A 107 8.43 -0.33 -7.49
CA TYR A 107 9.88 -0.40 -7.22
C TYR A 107 10.69 -1.11 -8.32
N PHE A 108 10.22 -1.01 -9.58
CA PHE A 108 10.85 -1.67 -10.71
C PHE A 108 12.13 -0.98 -11.18
N LYS A 109 13.19 -1.78 -11.36
CA LYS A 109 14.37 -1.40 -12.14
C LYS A 109 13.99 -1.40 -13.63
N PRO A 110 14.51 -0.46 -14.44
CA PRO A 110 15.72 0.33 -14.19
C PRO A 110 15.53 1.78 -13.71
N HIS A 111 14.30 2.28 -13.56
CA HIS A 111 14.08 3.74 -13.44
C HIS A 111 14.16 4.33 -12.03
N ASN A 112 14.45 3.52 -11.00
CA ASN A 112 14.44 3.94 -9.59
C ASN A 112 13.20 4.77 -9.22
N ILE A 113 12.03 4.32 -9.70
CA ILE A 113 10.77 5.03 -9.56
C ILE A 113 10.34 5.15 -8.09
N ASP A 114 10.63 4.12 -7.29
CA ASP A 114 10.59 4.08 -5.83
C ASP A 114 11.28 5.29 -5.18
N ARG A 115 12.53 5.58 -5.60
CA ARG A 115 13.30 6.71 -5.05
C ARG A 115 12.66 8.04 -5.42
N LYS A 116 12.15 8.18 -6.65
CA LYS A 116 11.46 9.41 -7.09
C LYS A 116 10.17 9.64 -6.29
N PHE A 117 9.40 8.58 -6.04
CA PHE A 117 8.21 8.64 -5.19
C PHE A 117 8.55 9.12 -3.77
N ILE A 118 9.60 8.56 -3.16
CA ILE A 118 10.02 8.97 -1.81
C ILE A 118 10.43 10.44 -1.79
N LEU A 119 11.30 10.88 -2.70
CA LEU A 119 11.76 12.27 -2.74
C LEU A 119 10.62 13.25 -2.98
N HIS A 120 9.71 12.93 -3.90
CA HIS A 120 8.54 13.76 -4.17
C HIS A 120 7.60 13.83 -2.96
N ALA A 121 7.36 12.70 -2.30
CA ALA A 121 6.55 12.64 -1.09
C ALA A 121 7.16 13.46 0.06
N LEU A 122 8.48 13.39 0.26
CA LEU A 122 9.19 14.19 1.25
C LEU A 122 9.07 15.68 0.96
N GLU A 123 9.18 16.10 -0.30
CA GLU A 123 9.01 17.50 -0.69
C GLU A 123 7.58 17.99 -0.44
N LEU A 124 6.57 17.23 -0.86
CA LEU A 124 5.15 17.58 -0.66
C LEU A 124 4.76 17.69 0.81
N THR A 125 5.41 16.94 1.70
CA THR A 125 5.10 16.90 3.14
C THR A 125 5.94 17.86 3.98
N LYS A 126 7.03 18.39 3.42
CA LYS A 126 7.97 19.29 4.12
C LYS A 126 7.32 20.57 4.66
N PRO A 127 6.47 21.29 3.89
CA PRO A 127 5.89 22.57 4.34
C PRO A 127 5.00 22.48 5.58
N HIS A 128 4.44 21.30 5.86
CA HIS A 128 3.51 21.07 6.98
C HIS A 128 3.97 20.00 7.95
N SER A 129 5.23 19.61 7.89
CA SER A 129 5.85 18.58 8.74
C SER A 129 5.11 17.23 8.72
N GLY A 130 4.60 16.81 7.56
CA GLY A 130 3.90 15.54 7.40
C GLY A 130 4.79 14.31 7.53
N MET A 131 4.18 13.14 7.65
CA MET A 131 4.82 11.83 7.65
C MET A 131 4.77 11.20 6.26
N VAL A 132 5.81 10.44 5.90
CA VAL A 132 5.83 9.57 4.72
C VAL A 132 6.08 8.13 5.16
N ALA A 133 5.24 7.20 4.73
CA ALA A 133 5.38 5.76 4.98
C ALA A 133 5.35 4.98 3.67
N MET A 134 6.42 4.24 3.38
CA MET A 134 6.53 3.44 2.15
C MET A 134 6.77 1.97 2.46
N LEU A 135 5.94 1.10 1.89
CA LEU A 135 6.14 -0.36 1.94
C LEU A 135 7.14 -0.78 0.87
N LEU A 136 8.30 -1.28 1.29
CA LEU A 136 9.42 -1.58 0.38
C LEU A 136 10.09 -2.91 0.76
N PRO A 137 10.88 -3.54 -0.13
CA PRO A 137 11.71 -4.69 0.25
C PRO A 137 12.60 -4.38 1.47
N VAL A 138 12.77 -5.31 2.40
CA VAL A 138 13.48 -5.09 3.68
C VAL A 138 14.94 -4.67 3.55
N ALA A 139 15.56 -4.92 2.40
CA ALA A 139 16.95 -4.55 2.10
C ALA A 139 17.01 -3.27 1.24
N TYR A 140 15.97 -2.44 1.28
CA TYR A 140 15.89 -1.25 0.45
C TYR A 140 16.98 -0.24 0.82
N ASP A 141 17.22 -0.03 2.10
CA ASP A 141 18.27 0.82 2.67
C ASP A 141 19.70 0.35 2.36
N CYS A 142 19.90 -0.84 1.81
CA CYS A 142 21.23 -1.33 1.42
C CYS A 142 21.71 -0.82 0.04
N GLY A 143 20.90 -0.03 -0.67
CA GLY A 143 21.28 0.49 -1.99
C GLY A 143 22.27 1.64 -1.92
N ASP A 144 23.34 1.58 -2.71
CA ASP A 144 24.38 2.62 -2.81
C ASP A 144 23.85 4.02 -3.21
N THR A 145 22.77 4.05 -3.98
CA THR A 145 22.09 5.27 -4.46
C THR A 145 21.02 5.83 -3.51
N ARG A 146 20.90 5.28 -2.31
CA ARG A 146 19.80 5.58 -1.37
C ARG A 146 20.27 6.24 -0.07
N ARG A 147 21.58 6.47 0.07
CA ARG A 147 22.13 7.11 1.26
C ARG A 147 21.44 8.45 1.55
N ASP A 148 21.21 9.25 0.53
CA ASP A 148 20.59 10.57 0.64
C ASP A 148 19.19 10.51 1.26
N ILE A 149 18.33 9.57 0.87
CA ILE A 149 16.99 9.47 1.45
C ILE A 149 16.97 8.98 2.91
N PHE A 150 18.06 8.41 3.43
CA PHE A 150 18.14 7.90 4.80
C PHE A 150 19.01 8.76 5.74
N GLU A 151 20.00 9.47 5.21
CA GLU A 151 20.93 10.30 5.98
C GLU A 151 20.59 11.81 5.92
N THR A 152 19.62 12.24 5.09
CA THR A 152 19.27 13.67 4.94
C THR A 152 18.35 14.18 6.06
N GLU A 153 18.69 15.35 6.60
CA GLU A 153 17.84 16.22 7.44
C GLU A 153 17.12 15.52 8.62
N ASN A 154 17.69 14.46 9.22
CA ASN A 154 17.13 13.72 10.38
C ASN A 154 15.67 13.28 10.21
N THR A 155 15.19 13.10 8.97
CA THR A 155 13.77 12.80 8.72
C THR A 155 13.45 11.31 8.85
N PHE A 156 14.42 10.40 8.66
CA PHE A 156 14.16 8.98 8.78
C PHE A 156 13.91 8.56 10.23
N LYS A 157 12.77 7.92 10.49
CA LYS A 157 12.28 7.63 11.84
C LYS A 157 12.27 6.14 12.16
N HIS A 158 11.62 5.31 11.34
CA HIS A 158 11.45 3.89 11.63
C HIS A 158 11.65 2.99 10.40
N GLN A 159 12.29 1.84 10.61
CA GLN A 159 12.14 0.65 9.76
C GLN A 159 11.30 -0.38 10.52
N ILE A 160 10.06 -0.62 10.11
CA ILE A 160 9.19 -1.64 10.71
C ILE A 160 9.25 -2.90 9.84
N VAL A 161 10.01 -3.90 10.27
CA VAL A 161 10.24 -5.14 9.52
C VAL A 161 9.05 -6.08 9.67
N LEU A 162 8.50 -6.53 8.54
CA LEU A 162 7.49 -7.58 8.54
C LEU A 162 8.16 -8.93 8.79
N THR A 163 7.71 -9.62 9.84
CA THR A 163 8.15 -10.97 10.23
C THR A 163 7.44 -12.07 9.45
N ARG A 164 6.40 -11.70 8.69
CA ARG A 164 5.65 -12.58 7.79
C ARG A 164 5.82 -12.10 6.36
N ARG A 165 5.88 -13.04 5.41
CA ARG A 165 5.98 -12.71 3.97
C ARG A 165 4.61 -12.30 3.43
N ILE A 166 4.59 -11.26 2.61
CA ILE A 166 3.39 -10.83 1.92
C ILE A 166 3.02 -11.83 0.83
N SER A 167 1.80 -12.35 0.90
CA SER A 167 1.12 -12.99 -0.22
C SER A 167 0.22 -11.94 -0.86
N TRP A 168 0.63 -11.38 -2.00
CA TRP A 168 -0.11 -10.31 -2.68
C TRP A 168 -1.48 -10.80 -3.17
N SER A 169 -2.53 -10.01 -2.93
CA SER A 169 -3.92 -10.43 -3.13
C SER A 169 -4.25 -10.79 -4.59
N ASN A 170 -3.59 -10.13 -5.54
CA ASN A 170 -3.80 -10.29 -6.99
C ASN A 170 -2.80 -11.23 -7.67
N VAL A 171 -1.87 -11.85 -6.92
CA VAL A 171 -0.81 -12.69 -7.48
C VAL A 171 -1.07 -14.16 -7.12
N PRO A 172 -1.23 -15.05 -8.12
CA PRO A 172 -1.27 -16.49 -7.86
C PRO A 172 0.01 -16.96 -7.17
N VAL A 173 -0.16 -17.61 -6.03
CA VAL A 173 0.94 -18.22 -5.28
C VAL A 173 1.28 -19.55 -5.95
N ALA A 174 2.54 -19.72 -6.39
CA ALA A 174 2.98 -21.04 -6.83
C ALA A 174 2.99 -21.98 -5.62
N ILE A 175 2.52 -23.21 -5.79
CA ILE A 175 2.39 -24.20 -4.72
C ILE A 175 3.29 -25.40 -5.05
N ASP A 176 3.98 -25.94 -4.04
CA ASP A 176 4.89 -27.07 -4.19
C ASP A 176 4.11 -28.38 -4.18
N LYS A 177 4.79 -29.50 -4.44
CA LYS A 177 4.17 -30.83 -4.43
C LYS A 177 3.57 -31.23 -3.09
N LYS A 178 3.83 -30.47 -2.01
CA LYS A 178 3.32 -30.68 -0.65
C LYS A 178 2.24 -29.66 -0.26
N GLY A 179 1.74 -28.87 -1.21
CA GLY A 179 0.71 -27.86 -0.94
C GLY A 179 1.24 -26.59 -0.28
N LYS A 180 2.57 -26.37 -0.21
CA LYS A 180 3.16 -25.18 0.39
C LYS A 180 3.44 -24.10 -0.66
N PRO A 181 3.19 -22.82 -0.36
CA PRO A 181 3.69 -21.70 -1.15
C PRO A 181 5.18 -21.84 -1.49
N VAL A 182 5.51 -21.85 -2.79
CA VAL A 182 6.85 -21.79 -3.35
C VAL A 182 7.05 -20.47 -4.06
N GLY A 183 8.22 -19.89 -3.86
CA GLY A 183 8.53 -18.55 -4.32
C GLY A 183 8.63 -17.61 -3.15
N ALA A 184 9.87 -17.26 -2.80
CA ALA A 184 10.11 -16.25 -1.79
C ALA A 184 9.66 -14.89 -2.35
N ALA A 185 8.44 -14.46 -2.02
CA ALA A 185 8.20 -13.05 -1.88
C ALA A 185 9.33 -12.50 -0.99
N LYS A 186 10.03 -11.47 -1.47
CA LYS A 186 11.04 -10.80 -0.65
C LYS A 186 10.37 -10.39 0.66
N ASN A 187 11.11 -10.38 1.77
CA ASN A 187 10.59 -9.76 2.97
C ASN A 187 10.47 -8.25 2.72
N HIS A 188 9.48 -7.62 3.35
CA HIS A 188 9.21 -6.20 3.25
C HIS A 188 9.34 -5.52 4.61
N ALA A 189 9.45 -4.20 4.59
CA ALA A 189 9.38 -3.34 5.75
C ALA A 189 8.61 -2.06 5.37
N TRP A 190 7.94 -1.48 6.36
CA TRP A 190 7.54 -0.09 6.27
C TRP A 190 8.73 0.80 6.63
N TYR A 191 9.08 1.71 5.74
CA TYR A 191 10.06 2.76 5.99
C TYR A 191 9.31 4.06 6.26
N ILE A 192 9.57 4.66 7.41
CA ILE A 192 8.86 5.84 7.90
C ILE A 192 9.82 7.01 7.97
N TRP A 193 9.42 8.10 7.34
CA TRP A 193 10.04 9.41 7.48
C TRP A 193 9.05 10.37 8.14
N GLN A 194 9.57 11.21 9.03
CA GLN A 194 8.84 12.25 9.72
C GLN A 194 9.68 13.50 9.70
N HIS A 195 9.16 14.60 9.16
CA HIS A 195 9.84 15.89 9.22
C HIS A 195 9.96 16.37 10.67
N GLY A 196 11.17 16.78 11.05
CA GLY A 196 11.53 17.17 12.42
C GLY A 196 12.88 16.58 12.84
N ASN A 197 13.44 17.04 13.95
CA ASN A 197 14.70 16.52 14.48
C ASN A 197 14.47 15.16 15.15
N ASN A 198 14.43 14.07 14.38
CA ASN A 198 14.43 12.73 14.97
C ASN A 198 15.84 12.44 15.49
N GLU A 199 16.01 12.40 16.80
CA GLU A 199 17.32 12.21 17.45
C GLU A 199 17.89 10.81 17.21
N GLN A 200 17.04 9.80 16.99
CA GLN A 200 17.47 8.43 16.68
C GLN A 200 16.42 7.67 15.86
N SER A 201 16.84 7.08 14.74
CA SER A 201 16.01 6.14 13.98
C SER A 201 15.96 4.78 14.68
N SER A 202 14.85 4.05 14.54
CA SER A 202 14.70 2.73 15.16
C SER A 202 14.28 1.63 14.20
N LYS A 203 14.67 0.41 14.53
CA LYS A 203 14.26 -0.82 13.84
C LYS A 203 13.24 -1.56 14.69
N LEU A 204 12.04 -1.69 14.16
CA LEU A 204 10.88 -2.30 14.80
C LEU A 204 10.46 -3.56 14.04
N TYR A 205 9.57 -4.35 14.62
CA TYR A 205 9.09 -5.61 14.05
C TYR A 205 7.59 -5.72 14.17
N ALA A 206 6.97 -6.24 13.12
CA ALA A 206 5.53 -6.41 13.02
C ALA A 206 5.15 -7.74 12.33
N PRO A 207 3.92 -8.26 12.52
CA PRO A 207 2.89 -7.73 13.41
C PRO A 207 3.26 -7.86 14.90
N VAL A 208 2.71 -6.98 15.74
CA VAL A 208 2.91 -7.05 17.19
C VAL A 208 2.10 -8.25 17.73
N ASN A 209 2.72 -9.12 18.52
CA ASN A 209 2.08 -10.35 19.03
C ASN A 209 0.77 -10.13 19.83
N ASN A 210 0.45 -8.88 20.19
CA ASN A 210 -0.74 -8.48 20.96
C ASN A 210 -1.46 -7.25 20.35
N ALA A 211 -1.50 -7.10 19.02
CA ALA A 211 -2.35 -6.05 18.44
C ALA A 211 -3.81 -6.27 18.88
N HIS A 212 -4.37 -5.32 19.63
CA HIS A 212 -5.80 -5.30 19.92
C HIS A 212 -6.54 -5.40 18.58
N HIS A 213 -7.22 -6.53 18.34
CA HIS A 213 -8.04 -6.70 17.15
C HIS A 213 -9.11 -5.59 17.18
N HIS A 214 -8.95 -4.60 16.31
CA HIS A 214 -10.11 -3.86 15.83
C HIS A 214 -11.02 -4.90 15.15
N PRO A 215 -12.36 -4.83 15.29
CA PRO A 215 -13.25 -5.76 14.60
C PRO A 215 -12.82 -5.91 13.13
N SER A 216 -12.52 -7.14 12.73
CA SER A 216 -11.84 -7.42 11.44
C SER A 216 -12.59 -6.81 10.25
N LEU A 217 -11.87 -6.45 9.19
CA LEU A 217 -12.46 -5.88 7.96
C LEU A 217 -13.55 -6.76 7.31
N ASN A 218 -13.62 -8.06 7.62
CA ASN A 218 -14.76 -8.92 7.24
C ASN A 218 -16.08 -8.45 7.86
N SER A 219 -16.05 -7.88 9.06
CA SER A 219 -17.22 -7.23 9.68
C SER A 219 -17.53 -5.85 9.09
N TYR A 220 -16.57 -5.22 8.39
CA TYR A 220 -16.76 -3.92 7.73
C TYR A 220 -17.39 -4.05 6.34
N ALA A 221 -17.07 -5.11 5.60
CA ALA A 221 -17.66 -5.37 4.28
C ALA A 221 -19.18 -5.61 4.35
N GLU A 222 -19.67 -6.18 5.46
CA GLU A 222 -21.10 -6.43 5.68
C GLU A 222 -21.89 -5.14 6.01
N ASP A 223 -21.21 -4.04 6.37
CA ASP A 223 -21.85 -2.78 6.78
C ASP A 223 -21.74 -1.65 5.73
N GLU A 224 -21.09 -1.86 4.58
CA GLU A 224 -20.98 -0.84 3.54
C GLU A 224 -22.37 -0.45 2.98
N ALA A 225 -23.28 -1.42 2.85
CA ALA A 225 -24.66 -1.19 2.43
C ALA A 225 -25.48 -0.40 3.47
N LYS A 226 -25.27 -0.67 4.77
CA LYS A 226 -25.94 0.08 5.84
C LYS A 226 -25.40 1.51 5.96
N ARG A 227 -24.10 1.73 5.78
CA ARG A 227 -23.51 3.07 5.80
C ARG A 227 -23.90 3.90 4.59
N LYS A 228 -23.98 3.31 3.38
CA LYS A 228 -24.55 3.98 2.20
C LYS A 228 -26.03 4.33 2.41
N ALA A 229 -26.79 3.48 3.08
CA ALA A 229 -28.19 3.75 3.43
C ALA A 229 -28.34 4.83 4.52
N GLU A 230 -27.50 4.82 5.56
CA GLU A 230 -27.48 5.84 6.62
C GLU A 230 -27.04 7.21 6.07
N ALA A 231 -26.00 7.25 5.24
CA ALA A 231 -25.52 8.47 4.58
C ALA A 231 -26.58 9.03 3.62
N ALA A 232 -27.27 8.18 2.86
CA ALA A 232 -28.40 8.59 2.01
C ALA A 232 -29.60 9.09 2.83
N ARG A 233 -29.86 8.49 4.01
CA ARG A 233 -30.91 8.91 4.94
C ARG A 233 -30.63 10.29 5.53
N ILE A 234 -29.40 10.55 5.97
CA ILE A 234 -28.94 11.85 6.47
C ILE A 234 -29.02 12.91 5.36
N PHE A 235 -28.64 12.58 4.12
CA PHE A 235 -28.75 13.49 2.98
C PHE A 235 -30.21 13.84 2.63
N LEU A 236 -31.15 12.89 2.77
CA LEU A 236 -32.57 13.14 2.58
C LEU A 236 -33.18 13.99 3.70
N GLU A 237 -32.78 13.77 4.96
CA GLU A 237 -33.27 14.54 6.11
C GLU A 237 -32.80 16.00 6.07
N MET A 238 -31.60 16.27 5.53
CA MET A 238 -31.10 17.62 5.30
C MET A 238 -31.79 18.34 4.13
N ALA A 239 -32.36 17.61 3.16
CA ALA A 239 -33.05 18.19 2.00
C ALA A 239 -34.52 18.56 2.26
N VAL A 240 -35.09 18.16 3.40
CA VAL A 240 -36.51 18.43 3.77
C VAL A 240 -36.64 19.64 4.72
N VAL A 241 -35.52 20.23 5.16
CA VAL A 241 -35.48 21.42 6.05
C VAL A 241 -35.01 22.69 5.30
N SER A 242 -35.14 22.71 3.96
CA SER A 242 -34.93 23.91 3.13
C SER A 242 -36.22 24.34 2.43
#